data_AF-A0A838PBJ8-F1
#
_entry.id   AF-A0A838PBJ8-F1
#
_cell.length_a   1.000
_cell.length_b   1.000
_cell.length_c   1.000
_cell.angle_alpha   90.00
_cell.angle_beta   90.00
_cell.angle_gamma   90.00
#
_symmetry.space_group_name_H-M   'P 1'
#
loop_
_entity.id
_entity.type
_entity.pdbx_description
1 polymer ?
#
loop_
_entity_poly.entity_id
_entity_poly.type
_entity_poly.pdbx_seq_one_letter_code
_entity_poly.pdbx_strand_id
1 'polypeptide(L)'
;MKRGAGNVAEEVRALTDGRGADYVFDTVGTPAAISRALESARKGGAVVLTGLSRTDALASIPTFPFVMQEKRLIGSLYGSERPLMDIPHFVTPIKRVN
;
A
#
# COMPACT_ATOMS: atom_id res chain seq x y z
N MET A 1 -10.91 -23.14 0.26
CA MET A 1 -10.56 -22.49 -1.02
C MET A 1 -9.30 -21.66 -0.82
N LYS A 2 -8.11 -22.19 -1.14
CA LYS A 2 -6.84 -21.45 -1.08
C LYS A 2 -6.70 -20.60 -2.35
N ARG A 3 -7.32 -19.41 -2.40
CA ARG A 3 -6.92 -18.38 -3.37
C ARG A 3 -5.68 -17.70 -2.83
N GLY A 4 -4.50 -18.04 -3.34
CA GLY A 4 -3.25 -17.47 -2.83
C GLY A 4 -1.98 -18.03 -3.45
N ALA A 5 -2.02 -18.43 -4.72
CA ALA A 5 -0.86 -18.92 -5.46
C ALA A 5 -0.67 -18.21 -6.82
N GLY A 6 -1.42 -17.14 -7.08
CA GLY A 6 -1.25 -16.29 -8.26
C GLY A 6 -0.22 -15.18 -7.99
N ASN A 7 0.48 -14.74 -9.05
CA ASN A 7 1.34 -13.58 -8.97
C ASN A 7 0.47 -12.33 -8.82
N VAL A 8 0.41 -11.77 -7.61
CA VAL A 8 -0.43 -10.59 -7.27
C VAL A 8 -0.20 -9.43 -8.25
N ALA A 9 1.04 -9.18 -8.67
CA ALA A 9 1.34 -8.08 -9.58
C ALA A 9 0.80 -8.34 -11.01
N GLU A 10 0.73 -9.59 -11.45
CA GLU A 10 0.09 -9.96 -12.71
C GLU A 10 -1.42 -9.79 -12.65
N GLU A 11 -2.05 -10.21 -11.54
CA GLU A 11 -3.49 -10.01 -11.33
C GLU A 11 -3.85 -8.51 -11.33
N VAL A 12 -3.07 -7.68 -10.62
CA VAL A 12 -3.25 -6.23 -10.63
C VAL A 12 -3.08 -5.67 -12.05
N ARG A 13 -2.06 -6.11 -12.79
CA ARG A 13 -1.86 -5.69 -14.20
C ARG A 13 -3.04 -6.10 -15.08
N ALA A 14 -3.56 -7.31 -14.94
CA ALA A 14 -4.73 -7.76 -15.70
C ALA A 14 -5.96 -6.90 -15.45
N LEU A 15 -6.13 -6.38 -14.23
CA LEU A 15 -7.23 -5.48 -13.85
C LEU A 15 -6.97 -4.01 -14.21
N THR A 16 -5.78 -3.64 -14.67
CA THR A 16 -5.35 -2.25 -14.89
C THR A 16 -4.76 -2.02 -16.28
N ASP A 17 -5.28 -2.74 -17.28
CA ASP A 17 -4.85 -2.67 -18.69
C ASP A 17 -3.33 -2.85 -18.86
N GLY A 18 -2.73 -3.71 -18.05
CA GLY A 18 -1.30 -4.00 -18.05
C GLY A 18 -0.42 -2.95 -17.37
N ARG A 19 -0.96 -1.81 -16.93
CA ARG A 19 -0.15 -0.68 -16.43
C ARG A 19 0.34 -0.87 -14.99
N GLY A 20 -0.46 -1.53 -14.15
CA GLY A 20 -0.31 -1.52 -12.69
C GLY A 20 -1.13 -0.41 -12.03
N ALA A 21 -1.22 -0.45 -10.70
CA ALA A 21 -2.05 0.47 -9.92
C ALA A 21 -1.38 1.84 -9.70
N ASP A 22 -2.17 2.91 -9.71
CA ASP A 22 -1.74 4.28 -9.36
C ASP A 22 -1.27 4.37 -7.90
N TYR A 23 -2.03 3.74 -6.99
CA TYR A 23 -1.75 3.65 -5.57
C TYR A 23 -1.90 2.21 -5.08
N VAL A 24 -0.96 1.76 -4.26
CA VAL A 24 -1.02 0.46 -3.59
C VAL A 24 -0.86 0.67 -2.10
N PHE A 25 -1.78 0.12 -1.30
CA PHE A 25 -1.72 0.19 0.15
C PHE A 25 -1.23 -1.14 0.71
N ASP A 26 -0.08 -1.14 1.38
CA ASP A 26 0.37 -2.29 2.17
C ASP A 26 -0.12 -2.13 3.60
N THR A 27 -1.00 -3.04 4.00
CA THR A 27 -1.54 -3.15 5.36
C THR A 27 -0.95 -4.35 6.11
N VAL A 28 -0.03 -5.09 5.49
CA VAL A 28 0.57 -6.31 6.04
C VAL A 28 1.91 -6.01 6.71
N GLY A 29 2.75 -5.16 6.11
CA GLY A 29 4.01 -4.72 6.70
C GLY A 29 5.14 -5.76 6.66
N THR A 30 5.01 -6.88 5.93
CA THR A 30 6.13 -7.83 5.78
C THR A 30 7.01 -7.43 4.58
N PRO A 31 8.33 -7.69 4.60
CA PRO A 31 9.20 -7.40 3.45
C PRO A 31 8.69 -8.00 2.14
N ALA A 32 8.15 -9.22 2.18
CA ALA A 32 7.58 -9.88 1.01
C ALA A 32 6.28 -9.21 0.51
N ALA A 33 5.46 -8.63 1.40
CA ALA A 33 4.29 -7.87 1.00
C ALA A 33 4.68 -6.54 0.37
N ILE A 34 5.67 -5.85 0.95
CA ILE A 34 6.21 -4.58 0.42
C ILE A 34 6.78 -4.76 -1.00
N SER A 35 7.55 -5.83 -1.23
CA SER A 35 8.06 -6.13 -2.59
C SER A 35 6.94 -6.34 -3.60
N ARG A 36 5.91 -7.13 -3.25
CA ARG A 36 4.74 -7.35 -4.11
C ARG A 36 3.96 -6.06 -4.36
N ALA A 37 3.86 -5.19 -3.35
CA ALA A 37 3.22 -3.89 -3.49
C ALA A 37 3.98 -2.99 -4.48
N LEU A 38 5.31 -2.95 -4.39
CA LEU A 38 6.17 -2.25 -5.35
C LEU A 38 6.03 -2.80 -6.77
N GLU A 39 5.93 -4.12 -6.95
CA GLU A 39 5.72 -4.74 -8.25
C GLU A 39 4.33 -4.46 -8.85
N SER A 40 3.33 -4.27 -7.99
CA SER A 40 1.94 -4.00 -8.38
C SER A 40 1.70 -2.53 -8.78
N ALA A 41 2.53 -1.61 -8.27
CA ALA A 41 2.45 -0.19 -8.62
C ALA A 41 2.97 0.07 -10.04
N ARG A 42 2.29 0.97 -10.76
CA ARG A 42 2.76 1.44 -12.08
C ARG A 42 4.03 2.29 -11.96
N LYS A 43 4.65 2.59 -13.11
CA LYS A 43 5.64 3.69 -13.21
C LYS A 43 4.99 5.01 -12.76
N GLY A 44 5.65 5.78 -11.92
CA GLY A 44 5.14 7.01 -11.30
C GLY A 44 4.10 6.77 -10.19
N GLY A 45 3.80 5.52 -9.85
CA GLY A 45 2.82 5.16 -8.82
C GLY A 45 3.37 5.26 -7.40
N ALA A 46 2.47 5.22 -6.42
CA ALA A 46 2.82 5.29 -5.01
C ALA A 46 2.44 4.01 -4.26
N VAL A 47 3.35 3.54 -3.42
CA VAL A 47 3.09 2.51 -2.41
C VAL A 47 3.01 3.17 -1.05
N VAL A 48 1.90 2.98 -0.35
CA VAL A 48 1.61 3.53 0.97
C VAL A 48 1.72 2.41 2.00
N LEU A 49 2.67 2.53 2.91
CA LEU A 49 2.90 1.59 4.00
C LEU A 49 2.08 2.03 5.21
N THR A 50 1.09 1.23 5.56
CA THR A 50 0.22 1.40 6.74
C THR A 50 0.36 0.24 7.72
N GLY A 51 0.79 -0.93 7.24
CA GLY A 51 1.09 -2.09 8.08
C GLY A 51 2.37 -1.87 8.89
N LEU A 52 2.32 -2.18 10.18
CA LEU A 52 3.47 -2.09 11.07
C LEU A 52 4.26 -3.40 11.06
N SER A 53 5.52 -3.31 10.68
CA SER A 53 6.47 -4.42 10.76
C SER A 53 6.99 -4.61 12.19
N ARG A 54 7.71 -5.71 12.42
CA ARG A 54 8.62 -5.79 13.57
C ARG A 54 9.65 -4.66 13.48
N THR A 55 10.11 -4.16 14.63
CA THR A 55 11.04 -3.03 14.70
C THR A 55 12.39 -3.29 14.02
N ASP A 56 12.77 -4.57 13.86
CA ASP A 56 14.00 -5.03 13.23
C ASP A 56 13.83 -5.47 11.77
N ALA A 57 12.61 -5.39 11.22
CA ALA A 57 12.34 -5.84 9.87
C ALA A 57 12.92 -4.86 8.83
N LEU A 58 13.67 -5.41 7.86
CA LEU A 58 14.21 -4.67 6.74
C LEU A 58 13.58 -5.16 5.43
N ALA A 59 13.12 -4.22 4.61
CA ALA A 59 12.70 -4.48 3.24
C ALA A 59 13.79 -3.98 2.27
N SER A 60 14.19 -4.82 1.33
CA SER A 60 15.15 -4.46 0.29
C SER A 60 14.42 -3.94 -0.95
N ILE A 61 14.81 -2.76 -1.42
CA ILE A 61 14.23 -2.12 -2.60
C ILE A 61 15.28 -2.09 -3.71
N PRO A 62 15.02 -2.69 -4.88
CA PRO A 62 15.89 -2.55 -6.04
C PRO A 62 15.93 -1.08 -6.49
N THR A 63 17.06 -0.40 -6.24
CA THR A 63 17.16 1.07 -6.37
C THR A 63 17.12 1.54 -7.81
N PHE A 64 17.82 0.87 -8.72
CA PHE A 64 17.83 1.24 -10.15
C PHE A 64 16.42 1.26 -10.77
N PRO A 65 15.61 0.19 -10.73
CA PRO A 65 14.26 0.23 -11.28
C PRO A 65 13.33 1.15 -10.47
N PHE A 66 13.56 1.34 -9.16
CA PHE A 66 12.77 2.27 -8.36
C PHE A 66 12.93 3.73 -8.85
N VAL A 67 14.18 4.14 -9.13
CA VAL A 67 14.51 5.44 -9.70
C VAL A 67 13.99 5.56 -11.14
N MET A 68 14.29 4.59 -12.00
CA MET A 68 13.89 4.61 -13.42
C MET A 68 12.37 4.59 -13.63
N GLN A 69 11.62 4.07 -12.66
CA GLN A 69 10.16 4.04 -12.70
C GLN A 69 9.54 5.20 -11.92
N GLU A 70 10.34 6.10 -11.33
CA GLU A 70 9.88 7.25 -10.54
C GLU A 70 8.82 6.88 -9.48
N LYS A 71 9.00 5.73 -8.83
CA LYS A 71 8.05 5.25 -7.82
C LYS A 71 8.20 6.00 -6.51
N ARG A 72 7.11 6.09 -5.76
CA ARG A 72 7.08 6.69 -4.43
C ARG A 72 6.78 5.63 -3.37
N LEU A 73 7.49 5.69 -2.26
CA LEU A 73 7.22 4.88 -1.07
C LEU A 73 6.91 5.81 0.10
N ILE A 74 5.74 5.66 0.72
CA ILE A 74 5.20 6.61 1.68
C ILE A 74 4.84 5.86 2.95
N GLY A 75 5.45 6.22 4.08
CA GLY A 75 4.99 5.76 5.40
C GLY A 75 3.75 6.56 5.83
N SER A 76 2.72 5.87 6.33
CA SER A 76 1.51 6.51 6.83
C SER A 76 1.03 5.83 8.11
N LEU A 77 1.35 6.47 9.23
CA LEU A 77 0.82 6.09 10.53
C LEU A 77 -0.57 6.72 10.68
N TYR A 78 -1.59 5.89 10.94
CA TYR A 78 -2.99 6.34 11.03
C TYR A 78 -3.46 7.15 9.82
N GLY A 79 -3.10 6.76 8.58
CA GLY A 79 -3.50 7.53 7.40
C GLY A 79 -2.93 8.96 7.33
N SER A 80 -1.94 9.28 8.17
CA SER A 80 -1.45 10.64 8.42
C SER A 80 -2.52 11.59 8.98
N GLU A 81 -3.51 11.04 9.68
CA GLU A 81 -4.59 11.78 10.31
C GLU A 81 -4.10 12.64 11.48
N ARG A 82 -4.94 13.60 11.87
CA ARG A 82 -4.82 14.42 13.07
C ARG A 82 -5.88 13.95 14.06
N PRO A 83 -5.55 13.02 14.97
CA PRO A 83 -6.56 12.31 15.76
C PRO A 83 -7.58 13.20 16.46
N LEU A 84 -7.14 14.30 17.08
CA LEU A 84 -8.02 15.23 17.79
C LEU A 84 -9.02 15.97 16.89
N MET A 85 -8.67 16.16 15.61
CA MET A 85 -9.49 16.89 14.64
C MET A 85 -10.33 15.94 13.79
N ASP A 86 -9.77 14.79 13.42
CA ASP A 86 -10.34 13.91 12.41
C ASP A 86 -11.28 12.85 13.03
N ILE A 87 -10.96 12.33 14.22
CA ILE A 87 -11.80 11.32 14.91
C ILE A 87 -13.24 11.81 15.12
N PRO A 88 -13.50 13.06 15.58
CA PRO A 88 -14.87 13.56 15.70
C PRO A 88 -15.67 13.48 14.39
N HIS A 89 -15.03 13.71 13.23
CA HIS A 89 -15.68 13.63 11.92
C HIS A 89 -15.99 12.17 11.51
N PHE A 90 -15.14 11.20 11.85
CA PHE A 90 -15.40 9.78 11.57
C PHE A 90 -16.54 9.19 12.41
N VAL A 91 -16.69 9.65 13.65
CA VAL A 91 -17.71 9.13 14.58
C VAL A 91 -19.08 9.77 14.36
N THR A 92 -19.14 10.98 13.81
CA THR A 92 -20.41 11.72 13.61
C THR A 92 -21.42 10.98 12.73
N PRO A 93 -21.05 10.39 11.57
CA PRO A 93 -21.94 9.56 10.78
C PRO A 93 -22.41 8.28 11.50
N ILE A 94 -21.56 7.69 12.35
CA ILE A 94 -21.89 6.46 13.11
C ILE A 94 -22.98 6.74 14.17
N LYS A 95 -23.02 7.96 14.73
CA LYS A 95 -24.01 8.37 15.73
C LYS A 95 -25.40 8.74 15.15
N ARG A 96 -25.56 8.73 13.82
CA ARG A 96 -26.82 9.14 13.14
C ARG A 96 -27.73 7.97 12.73
N VAL A 97 -27.50 6.77 13.25
CA VAL A 97 -28.45 5.67 13.14
C VAL A 97 -29.50 5.83 14.26
N ASN A 98 -30.54 6.62 14.00
CA ASN A 98 -31.81 6.63 14.72
C ASN A 98 -32.91 7.19 13.82
#